data_AF-A0A9P0NJV5-F1
#
_entry.id   AF-A0A9P0NJV5-F1
#
_cell.length_a   1.000
_cell.length_b   1.000
_cell.length_c   1.000
_cell.angle_alpha   90.00
_cell.angle_beta   90.00
_cell.angle_gamma   90.00
#
_symmetry.space_group_name_H-M   'P 1'
#
loop_
_entity.id
_entity.type
_entity.pdbx_description
1 polymer ?
#
loop_
_entity_poly.entity_id
_entity_poly.type
_entity_poly.pdbx_seq_one_letter_code
_entity_poly.pdbx_strand_id
1 'polypeptide(L)'
;MIVKKPCSTLKHTMGKAFLMILKAFNMPSTCPIPVGAFTTSGLDMMDLIESHNYPKVFFYGKYKAVGKLKNIKNQVVGCLALEFTLLRPWEKPF
;
A
#
# COMPACT_ATOMS: atom_id res chain seq x y z
N MET A 1 7.99 -13.44 10.49
CA MET A 1 6.76 -13.35 11.28
C MET A 1 5.57 -13.59 10.36
N ILE A 2 4.70 -14.55 10.67
CA ILE A 2 3.41 -14.72 9.99
C ILE A 2 2.45 -13.72 10.62
N VAL A 3 1.91 -12.79 9.85
CA VAL A 3 0.96 -11.79 10.37
C VAL A 3 -0.35 -12.52 10.69
N LYS A 4 -0.78 -12.48 11.95
CA LYS A 4 -2.11 -12.96 12.34
C LYS A 4 -3.16 -11.99 11.78
N LYS A 5 -4.14 -12.50 11.01
CA LYS A 5 -5.19 -11.70 10.34
C LYS A 5 -4.63 -10.63 9.37
N PRO A 6 -3.90 -11.03 8.31
CA PRO A 6 -3.17 -10.11 7.44
C PRO A 6 -4.08 -9.05 6.78
N CYS A 7 -5.29 -9.42 6.35
CA CYS A 7 -6.24 -8.46 5.79
C CYS A 7 -6.70 -7.41 6.81
N SER A 8 -6.98 -7.82 8.04
CA SER A 8 -7.42 -6.89 9.09
C SER A 8 -6.29 -5.93 9.48
N THR A 9 -5.06 -6.45 9.61
CA THR A 9 -3.87 -5.61 9.88
C THR A 9 -3.63 -4.63 8.74
N LEU A 10 -3.68 -5.09 7.49
CA LEU A 10 -3.48 -4.24 6.31
C LEU A 10 -4.54 -3.14 6.24
N LYS A 11 -5.82 -3.50 6.40
CA LYS A 11 -6.94 -2.56 6.47
C LYS A 11 -6.76 -1.52 7.58
N HIS A 12 -6.29 -1.92 8.75
CA HIS A 12 -6.05 -1.00 9.87
C HIS A 12 -4.91 -0.01 9.56
N THR A 13 -3.79 -0.50 9.02
CA THR A 13 -2.63 0.34 8.69
C THR A 13 -2.88 1.31 7.54
N MET A 14 -3.58 0.86 6.50
CA MET A 14 -3.88 1.68 5.32
C MET A 14 -5.12 2.56 5.51
N GLY A 15 -5.98 2.27 6.50
CA GLY A 15 -7.18 3.07 6.76
C GLY A 15 -8.14 3.09 5.58
N LYS A 16 -8.62 4.29 5.21
CA LYS A 16 -9.55 4.48 4.08
C LYS A 16 -8.89 4.21 2.73
N ALA A 17 -7.57 4.42 2.62
CA ALA A 17 -6.82 4.13 1.40
C ALA A 17 -6.92 2.65 0.97
N PHE A 18 -7.10 1.71 1.90
CA PHE A 18 -7.32 0.29 1.58
C PHE A 18 -8.55 0.08 0.69
N LEU A 19 -9.67 0.73 1.03
CA LEU A 19 -10.92 0.60 0.28
C LEU A 19 -10.83 1.28 -1.08
N MET A 20 -10.11 2.40 -1.19
CA MET A 20 -9.86 3.08 -2.46
C MET A 20 -9.07 2.19 -3.42
N ILE A 21 -8.01 1.54 -2.93
CA ILE A 21 -7.21 0.60 -3.73
C ILE A 21 -8.08 -0.56 -4.19
N LEU A 22 -8.83 -1.20 -3.28
CA LEU A 22 -9.70 -2.30 -3.66
C LEU A 22 -10.71 -1.88 -4.74
N LYS A 23 -11.32 -0.70 -4.60
CA LYS A 23 -12.26 -0.16 -5.59
C LYS A 23 -11.59 0.11 -6.94
N ALA A 24 -10.40 0.70 -6.94
CA ALA A 24 -9.66 1.02 -8.15
C ALA A 24 -9.22 -0.22 -8.95
N PHE A 25 -8.96 -1.33 -8.26
CA PHE A 25 -8.63 -2.61 -8.85
C PHE A 25 -9.87 -3.52 -9.08
N ASN A 26 -11.09 -3.03 -8.80
CA ASN A 26 -12.33 -3.81 -8.81
C ASN A 26 -12.22 -5.13 -8.00
N MET A 27 -11.49 -5.07 -6.89
CA MET A 27 -11.26 -6.20 -5.99
C MET A 27 -12.36 -6.26 -4.91
N PRO A 28 -12.78 -7.47 -4.52
CA PRO A 28 -13.68 -7.63 -3.39
C PRO A 28 -13.01 -7.17 -2.09
N SER A 29 -13.77 -6.50 -1.22
CA SER A 29 -13.31 -6.07 0.11
C SER A 29 -13.35 -7.19 1.16
N THR A 30 -13.81 -8.38 0.75
CA THR A 30 -13.84 -9.59 1.56
C THR A 30 -12.54 -10.37 1.38
N CYS A 31 -12.09 -11.00 2.46
CA CYS A 31 -10.96 -11.92 2.42
C CYS A 31 -11.44 -13.37 2.54
N PRO A 32 -10.77 -14.34 1.89
CA PRO A 32 -9.54 -14.19 1.10
C PRO A 32 -9.77 -13.51 -0.27
N ILE A 33 -8.77 -12.76 -0.73
CA ILE A 33 -8.77 -12.17 -2.08
C ILE A 33 -8.68 -13.31 -3.11
N PRO A 34 -9.57 -13.38 -4.11
CA PRO A 34 -9.56 -14.45 -5.10
C PRO A 34 -8.30 -14.37 -5.98
N VAL A 35 -7.87 -15.53 -6.48
CA VAL A 35 -6.75 -15.62 -7.40
C VAL A 35 -7.19 -15.07 -8.76
N GLY A 36 -6.43 -14.14 -9.31
CA GLY A 36 -6.72 -13.52 -10.60
C GLY A 36 -5.75 -12.39 -10.93
N ALA A 37 -5.85 -11.87 -12.15
CA ALA A 37 -5.18 -10.65 -12.54
C ALA A 37 -6.12 -9.46 -12.30
N PHE A 38 -5.65 -8.46 -11.56
CA PHE A 38 -6.40 -7.24 -11.29
C PHE A 38 -5.67 -6.07 -11.93
N THR A 39 -6.38 -5.30 -12.75
CA THR A 39 -5.85 -4.13 -13.45
C THR A 39 -6.63 -2.90 -13.01
N THR A 40 -5.93 -1.79 -12.82
CA THR A 40 -6.52 -0.49 -12.51
C THR A 40 -6.19 0.50 -13.62
N SER A 41 -7.11 1.43 -13.91
CA SER A 41 -6.89 2.53 -14.86
C SER A 41 -6.04 3.67 -14.27
N GLY A 42 -5.80 3.66 -12.96
CA GLY A 42 -5.04 4.67 -12.26
C GLY A 42 -5.51 4.86 -10.82
N LEU A 43 -4.64 5.43 -10.00
CA LEU A 43 -4.90 5.80 -8.62
C LEU A 43 -4.47 7.25 -8.40
N ASP A 44 -5.34 8.05 -7.77
CA ASP A 44 -4.94 9.37 -7.31
C ASP A 44 -4.05 9.21 -6.07
N MET A 45 -2.76 9.54 -6.23
CA MET A 45 -1.78 9.41 -5.16
C MET A 45 -2.01 10.41 -4.03
N MET A 46 -2.57 11.59 -4.30
CA MET A 46 -2.84 12.58 -3.27
C MET A 46 -3.94 12.10 -2.34
N ASP A 47 -5.04 11.61 -2.91
CA ASP A 47 -6.14 11.03 -2.13
C ASP A 47 -5.67 9.84 -1.27
N LEU A 48 -4.76 9.01 -1.81
CA LEU A 48 -4.18 7.87 -1.07
C LEU A 48 -3.32 8.32 0.11
N ILE A 49 -2.51 9.38 -0.06
CA ILE A 49 -1.66 9.92 0.99
C ILE A 49 -2.50 10.55 2.10
N GLU A 50 -3.56 11.29 1.76
CA GLU A 50 -4.42 11.92 2.75
C GLU A 50 -5.31 10.92 3.52
N SER A 51 -5.66 9.81 2.87
CA SER A 51 -6.62 8.83 3.39
C SER A 51 -5.99 7.67 4.18
N HIS A 52 -4.66 7.67 4.33
CA HIS A 52 -3.95 6.63 5.08
C HIS A 52 -3.81 6.97 6.58
N ASN A 53 -3.61 5.95 7.41
CA ASN A 53 -3.38 6.12 8.85
C ASN A 53 -1.89 6.28 9.23
N TYR A 54 -0.98 6.48 8.27
CA TYR A 54 0.43 6.74 8.58
C TYR A 54 0.63 8.14 9.21
N PRO A 55 1.72 8.34 9.98
CA PRO A 55 2.06 9.65 10.54
C PRO A 55 2.07 10.73 9.45
N LYS A 56 1.41 11.87 9.69
CA LYS A 56 1.34 12.95 8.70
C LYS A 56 2.65 13.74 8.57
N VAL A 57 3.56 13.58 9.53
CA VAL A 57 4.85 14.27 9.55
C VAL A 57 5.92 13.26 9.16
N PHE A 58 6.49 13.43 7.98
CA PHE A 58 7.66 12.70 7.52
C PHE A 58 8.82 13.67 7.37
N PHE A 59 10.04 13.19 7.64
CA PHE A 59 11.23 13.95 7.28
C PHE A 59 11.39 13.93 5.76
N TYR A 60 11.90 15.03 5.21
CA TYR A 60 12.23 15.09 3.78
C TYR A 60 13.41 14.18 3.49
N GLY A 61 13.37 13.46 2.37
CA GLY A 61 14.41 12.49 2.03
C GLY A 61 13.96 11.37 1.10
N LYS A 62 14.88 10.44 0.85
CA LYS A 62 14.64 9.24 0.04
C LYS A 62 14.31 8.06 0.94
N TYR A 63 13.21 7.41 0.65
CA TYR A 63 12.72 6.25 1.38
C TYR A 63 12.60 5.05 0.48
N LYS A 64 12.95 3.89 1.03
CA LYS A 64 12.78 2.60 0.39
C LYS A 64 11.94 1.70 1.28
N ALA A 65 10.76 1.33 0.80
CA ALA A 65 9.89 0.36 1.44
C ALA A 65 9.99 -0.98 0.70
N VAL A 66 10.31 -2.05 1.44
CA VAL A 66 10.36 -3.41 0.90
C VAL A 66 9.37 -4.29 1.65
N GLY A 67 8.34 -4.75 0.93
CA GLY A 67 7.32 -5.67 1.42
C GLY A 67 7.51 -7.07 0.82
N LYS A 68 7.44 -8.11 1.65
CA LYS A 68 7.44 -9.51 1.20
C LYS A 68 6.10 -10.13 1.53
N LEU A 69 5.41 -10.65 0.52
CA LEU A 69 4.18 -11.41 0.67
C LEU A 69 4.54 -12.88 0.89
N LYS A 70 4.02 -13.45 1.98
CA LYS A 70 4.28 -14.84 2.36
C LYS A 70 2.98 -15.62 2.47
N ASN A 71 3.00 -16.89 2.07
CA ASN A 71 1.88 -17.79 2.28
C ASN A 71 1.84 -18.33 3.72
N ILE A 72 0.82 -19.14 4.02
CA ILE A 72 0.65 -19.81 5.32
C ILE A 72 1.83 -20.75 5.69
N LYS A 73 2.57 -21.24 4.70
CA LYS A 73 3.79 -22.05 4.87
C LYS A 73 5.06 -21.21 5.02
N ASN A 74 4.92 -19.89 5.19
CA ASN A 74 6.01 -18.91 5.29
C ASN A 74 6.93 -18.84 4.04
N GLN A 75 6.47 -19.36 2.90
CA GLN A 75 7.14 -19.26 1.61
C GLN A 75 6.82 -17.90 0.98
N VAL A 76 7.81 -17.26 0.39
CA VAL A 76 7.65 -15.96 -0.29
C VAL A 76 6.95 -16.20 -1.62
N VAL A 77 5.79 -15.59 -1.80
CA VAL A 77 4.97 -15.68 -3.03
C VAL A 77 5.00 -14.39 -3.84
N GLY A 78 5.48 -13.29 -3.26
CA GLY A 78 5.61 -12.01 -3.92
C GLY A 78 6.50 -11.05 -3.15
N CYS A 79 7.03 -10.06 -3.85
CA CYS A 79 7.85 -9.00 -3.29
C CYS A 79 7.44 -7.66 -3.92
N LEU A 80 7.41 -6.61 -3.11
CA LEU A 80 7.15 -5.25 -3.53
C LEU A 80 8.29 -4.37 -3.02
N ALA A 81 8.92 -3.61 -3.91
CA ALA A 81 9.90 -2.60 -3.56
C ALA A 81 9.40 -1.26 -4.08
N LEU A 82 9.23 -0.29 -3.19
CA LEU A 82 8.82 1.06 -3.51
C LEU A 82 9.91 2.02 -3.05
N GLU A 83 10.32 2.90 -3.96
CA GLU A 83 11.23 3.99 -3.67
C GLU A 83 10.47 5.30 -3.88
N PHE A 84 10.40 6.12 -2.84
CA PHE A 84 9.74 7.42 -2.90
C PHE A 84 10.63 8.49 -2.29
N THR A 85 10.61 9.66 -2.91
CA THR A 85 11.38 10.83 -2.46
C THR A 85 10.38 11.90 -2.00
N LEU A 86 10.45 12.23 -0.72
CA LEU A 86 9.70 13.34 -0.15
C LEU A 86 10.52 14.62 -0.34
N LEU A 87 10.15 15.39 -1.36
CA LEU A 87 10.75 16.68 -1.67
C LEU A 87 10.08 17.78 -0.87
N ARG A 88 10.86 18.82 -0.53
CA ARG A 88 10.29 20.03 0.06
C ARG A 88 9.45 20.75 -1.00
N PRO A 89 8.33 21.41 -0.60
CA PRO A 89 7.49 22.13 -1.55
C PRO A 89 8.24 23.14 -2.43
N TRP A 90 9.35 23.69 -1.94
CA TRP A 90 10.21 24.67 -2.62
C TRP A 90 11.41 24.06 -3.37
N GLU A 91 11.58 22.74 -3.37
CA GLU A 91 12.64 22.01 -4.10
C GLU A 91 12.12 21.35 -5.38
N LYS A 92 10.91 21.71 -5.83
CA LYS A 92 10.35 21.17 -7.07
C LYS A 92 11.31 21.47 -8.23
N PRO A 93 11.80 20.46 -8.96
CA PRO A 93 12.44 20.72 -10.25
C PRO A 93 11.36 21.29 -11.17
N PHE A 94 11.66 22.43 -11.78
CA PHE A 94 10.89 22.97 -12.90
C PHE A 94 10.88 22.00 -14.07
#